data_AF-A0A480AX14-F1
#
_entry.id   AF-A0A480AX14-F1
#
_cell.length_a   1.000
_cell.length_b   1.000
_cell.length_c   1.000
_cell.angle_alpha   90.00
_cell.angle_beta   90.00
_cell.angle_gamma   90.00
#
_symmetry.space_group_name_H-M   'P 1'
#
loop_
_entity.id
_entity.type
_entity.pdbx_description
1 polymer ?
#
loop_
_entity_poly.entity_id
_entity_poly.type
_entity_poly.pdbx_seq_one_letter_code
_entity_poly.pdbx_strand_id
1 'polypeptide(L)'
;MPLHPLCTAALTSAALLLGSTALANTPVKPSAKPVAKPAAKPPTKAPARPAAGITRQQAGSTAKGLALATQTVEAISAGQLDVAARVLTGTADCEFNQRVVVQPMAAQAGYFTVSHQGKHYRMLPRETTTGAVRLEDPDNGIVWLQIPAKSMLMNARRGQRMVDGCMHAEQHAAVAAATAAGAAQGIGIVAPAPVAAPAASAASAPASEAAMPVAPVTPPADVAPPPTR
;
A
#
# COMPACT_ATOMS: atom_id res chain seq x y z
N MET A 1 6.70 16.99 51.77
CA MET A 1 8.15 16.67 51.72
C MET A 1 8.36 15.31 52.33
N PRO A 2 8.60 14.30 51.48
CA PRO A 2 9.74 13.42 51.72
C PRO A 2 10.58 13.19 50.44
N LEU A 3 11.88 13.09 50.67
CA LEU A 3 12.96 12.97 49.70
C LEU A 3 13.02 11.56 49.10
N HIS A 4 13.20 11.48 47.77
CA HIS A 4 13.68 10.28 47.08
C HIS A 4 15.21 10.22 47.15
N PRO A 5 15.84 9.06 47.43
CA PRO A 5 17.26 8.89 47.21
C PRO A 5 17.53 8.54 45.73
N LEU A 6 18.32 9.42 45.10
CA LEU A 6 18.99 9.18 43.83
C LEU A 6 19.93 7.97 43.95
N CYS A 7 19.71 6.94 43.14
CA CYS A 7 20.67 5.87 42.92
C CYS A 7 21.41 6.15 41.60
N THR A 8 22.48 6.94 41.71
CA THR A 8 23.46 7.17 40.65
C THR A 8 24.41 5.97 40.59
N ALA A 9 24.22 5.09 39.61
CA ALA A 9 25.21 4.08 39.25
C ALA A 9 26.14 4.67 38.17
N ALA A 10 27.35 5.04 38.59
CA ALA A 10 28.43 5.43 37.70
C ALA A 10 28.93 4.19 36.94
N LEU A 11 28.75 4.16 35.61
CA LEU A 11 29.44 3.20 34.76
C LEU A 11 30.85 3.71 34.45
N THR A 12 31.82 2.93 34.91
CA THR A 12 33.25 3.09 34.67
C THR A 12 33.59 2.77 33.21
N SER A 13 34.14 3.77 32.52
CA SER A 13 34.75 3.64 31.20
C SER A 13 35.97 2.71 31.24
N ALA A 14 35.92 1.61 30.48
CA ALA A 14 37.09 0.81 30.14
C ALA A 14 37.32 0.92 28.63
N ALA A 15 38.34 1.71 28.27
CA ALA A 15 38.85 1.82 26.91
C ALA A 15 39.68 0.58 26.56
N LEU A 16 39.26 -0.16 25.53
CA LEU A 16 40.13 -1.10 24.82
C LEU A 16 40.38 -0.58 23.41
N LEU A 17 41.61 -0.10 23.22
CA LEU A 17 42.25 0.13 21.93
C LEU A 17 42.77 -1.20 21.36
N LEU A 18 43.07 -1.15 20.06
CA LEU A 18 43.88 -2.05 19.21
C LEU A 18 43.10 -2.83 18.13
N GLY A 19 43.39 -2.52 16.86
CA GLY A 19 43.16 -3.45 15.75
C GLY A 19 42.95 -2.88 14.34
N SER A 20 43.68 -1.85 13.91
CA SER A 20 43.68 -1.41 12.50
C SER A 20 44.54 -2.34 11.64
N THR A 21 43.96 -3.01 10.64
CA THR A 21 44.72 -3.59 9.52
C THR A 21 44.30 -2.91 8.22
N ALA A 22 45.11 -1.94 7.82
CA ALA A 22 45.08 -1.33 6.50
C ALA A 22 45.92 -2.19 5.54
N LEU A 23 45.33 -2.64 4.44
CA LEU A 23 46.08 -3.12 3.28
C LEU A 23 46.43 -1.91 2.41
N ALA A 24 47.71 -1.58 2.38
CA ALA A 24 48.32 -0.61 1.49
C ALA A 24 48.39 -1.17 0.07
N ASN A 25 47.94 -0.39 -0.93
CA ASN A 25 48.11 -0.71 -2.33
C ASN A 25 48.45 0.56 -3.13
N THR A 26 49.74 0.82 -3.33
CA THR A 26 50.34 1.76 -4.32
C THR A 26 51.83 1.38 -4.46
N PRO A 27 52.61 1.89 -5.43
CA PRO A 27 52.36 2.31 -6.82
C PRO A 27 53.37 1.66 -7.81
N VAL A 28 53.09 1.63 -9.13
CA VAL A 28 54.12 1.36 -10.15
C VAL A 28 54.08 2.39 -11.28
N LYS A 29 55.07 3.29 -11.26
CA LYS A 29 55.74 4.05 -12.36
C LYS A 29 56.89 4.85 -11.71
N PRO A 30 58.08 5.15 -12.29
CA PRO A 30 58.45 5.43 -13.71
C PRO A 30 59.83 4.84 -14.16
N SER A 31 60.26 4.85 -15.43
CA SER A 31 60.99 5.93 -16.15
C SER A 31 61.48 5.42 -17.53
N ALA A 32 61.20 6.15 -18.63
CA ALA A 32 62.13 6.94 -19.50
C ALA A 32 62.88 6.10 -20.60
N LYS A 33 62.92 6.44 -21.90
CA LYS A 33 63.51 7.63 -22.58
C LYS A 33 63.19 7.62 -24.13
N PRO A 34 63.60 8.63 -24.95
CA PRO A 34 62.77 9.36 -25.95
C PRO A 34 63.25 9.25 -27.43
N VAL A 35 62.52 9.86 -28.39
CA VAL A 35 62.97 10.56 -29.65
C VAL A 35 61.69 11.19 -30.31
N ALA A 36 61.47 12.52 -30.31
CA ALA A 36 61.66 13.53 -31.40
C ALA A 36 61.08 13.15 -32.80
N LYS A 37 60.48 13.95 -33.69
CA LYS A 37 59.91 15.33 -33.82
C LYS A 37 59.13 15.30 -35.20
N PRO A 38 58.71 16.40 -35.87
CA PRO A 38 57.31 16.73 -36.21
C PRO A 38 56.98 16.78 -37.73
N ALA A 39 55.70 16.87 -38.13
CA ALA A 39 55.27 17.59 -39.34
C ALA A 39 53.75 17.84 -39.40
N ALA A 40 53.38 19.10 -39.64
CA ALA A 40 52.05 19.60 -40.03
C ALA A 40 51.69 19.09 -41.47
N LYS A 41 50.45 19.09 -42.00
CA LYS A 41 49.39 20.11 -42.10
C LYS A 41 48.20 19.48 -42.93
N PRO A 42 47.16 20.25 -43.34
CA PRO A 42 45.75 20.27 -42.88
C PRO A 42 44.75 19.38 -43.67
N PRO A 43 43.45 19.32 -43.30
CA PRO A 43 42.40 19.00 -44.26
C PRO A 43 41.49 20.19 -44.58
N THR A 44 41.44 20.49 -45.87
CA THR A 44 40.51 21.39 -46.55
C THR A 44 39.12 20.78 -46.73
N LYS A 45 38.09 21.61 -46.51
CA LYS A 45 36.85 21.79 -47.27
C LYS A 45 35.84 20.61 -47.41
N ALA A 46 34.60 20.93 -47.03
CA ALA A 46 33.39 20.14 -47.18
C ALA A 46 33.00 19.83 -48.65
N PRO A 47 32.10 18.85 -48.84
CA PRO A 47 30.94 19.06 -49.70
C PRO A 47 29.60 18.60 -49.06
N ALA A 48 28.51 19.06 -49.67
CA ALA A 48 27.15 19.09 -49.14
C ALA A 48 26.24 17.91 -49.55
N ARG A 49 25.16 17.73 -48.76
CA ARG A 49 23.81 17.18 -49.04
C ARG A 49 23.62 15.64 -49.25
N PRO A 50 22.40 15.08 -49.09
CA PRO A 50 21.10 15.70 -48.76
C PRO A 50 20.33 15.12 -47.55
N ALA A 51 19.38 15.91 -47.06
CA ALA A 51 18.31 15.50 -46.15
C ALA A 51 17.35 14.52 -46.83
N ALA A 52 17.25 13.30 -46.31
CA ALA A 52 16.10 12.40 -46.51
C ALA A 52 16.15 11.31 -45.44
N GLY A 53 15.32 11.42 -44.41
CA GLY A 53 15.29 10.39 -43.37
C GLY A 53 14.48 10.69 -42.12
N ILE A 54 13.51 11.62 -42.14
CA ILE A 54 12.69 11.92 -40.96
C ILE A 54 11.21 11.76 -41.34
N THR A 55 10.79 10.55 -41.71
CA THR A 55 9.34 10.26 -41.85
C THR A 55 8.96 8.85 -41.42
N ARG A 56 9.89 7.89 -41.36
CA ARG A 56 9.57 6.52 -40.95
C ARG A 56 9.77 6.22 -39.45
N GLN A 57 10.65 6.96 -38.78
CA GLN A 57 10.97 6.78 -37.36
C GLN A 57 9.86 7.29 -36.42
N GLN A 58 9.02 8.21 -36.90
CA GLN A 58 7.99 8.85 -36.08
C GLN A 58 6.71 8.02 -35.98
N ALA A 59 6.34 7.29 -37.04
CA ALA A 59 5.15 6.41 -37.04
C ALA A 59 5.33 5.13 -36.20
N GLY A 60 6.56 4.60 -36.10
CA GLY A 60 6.86 3.47 -35.23
C GLY A 60 6.89 3.85 -33.74
N SER A 61 7.27 5.10 -33.43
CA SER A 61 7.38 5.61 -32.06
C SER A 61 6.01 6.03 -31.49
N THR A 62 5.09 6.53 -32.31
CA THR A 62 3.71 6.82 -31.88
C THR A 62 2.87 5.57 -31.72
N ALA A 63 3.02 4.55 -32.59
CA ALA A 63 2.31 3.28 -32.45
C ALA A 63 2.80 2.47 -31.23
N LYS A 64 4.11 2.46 -30.95
CA LYS A 64 4.63 1.90 -29.69
C LYS A 64 4.26 2.75 -28.47
N GLY A 65 4.19 4.07 -28.61
CA GLY A 65 3.72 4.97 -27.55
C GLY A 65 2.26 4.73 -27.15
N LEU A 66 1.36 4.50 -28.11
CA LEU A 66 -0.04 4.14 -27.85
C LEU A 66 -0.19 2.72 -27.29
N ALA A 67 0.59 1.75 -27.79
CA ALA A 67 0.59 0.39 -27.26
C ALA A 67 1.15 0.31 -25.83
N LEU A 68 2.12 1.16 -25.47
CA LEU A 68 2.68 1.23 -24.12
C LEU A 68 1.80 2.05 -23.15
N ALA A 69 1.00 2.99 -23.66
CA ALA A 69 -0.02 3.71 -22.89
C ALA A 69 -1.24 2.84 -22.53
N THR A 70 -1.37 1.68 -23.17
CA THR A 70 -2.38 0.65 -22.85
C THR A 70 -1.75 -0.47 -22.02
N GLN A 71 -0.86 -0.13 -21.08
CA GLN A 71 -0.44 -1.07 -20.02
C GLN A 71 -1.69 -1.48 -19.23
N THR A 72 -2.32 -2.54 -19.73
CA THR A 72 -3.16 -3.55 -19.10
C THR A 72 -3.35 -3.34 -17.60
N VAL A 73 -4.27 -2.44 -17.27
CA VAL A 73 -5.01 -2.51 -16.02
C VAL A 73 -5.95 -3.70 -16.21
N GLU A 74 -5.61 -4.83 -15.60
CA GLU A 74 -6.51 -5.99 -15.54
C GLU A 74 -7.88 -5.51 -15.01
N ALA A 75 -8.96 -5.77 -15.75
CA ALA A 75 -10.28 -5.38 -15.26
C ALA A 75 -10.60 -6.20 -14.01
N ILE A 76 -10.87 -5.53 -12.88
CA ILE A 76 -11.20 -6.19 -11.62
C ILE A 76 -12.56 -6.90 -11.73
N SER A 77 -12.61 -8.17 -11.32
CA SER A 77 -13.83 -8.99 -11.25
C SER A 77 -14.71 -8.62 -10.05
N ALA A 78 -15.98 -9.07 -10.06
CA ALA A 78 -16.87 -8.89 -8.91
C ALA A 78 -16.32 -9.54 -7.63
N GLY A 79 -15.80 -10.77 -7.71
CA GLY A 79 -15.21 -11.43 -6.54
C GLY A 79 -13.93 -10.75 -6.04
N GLN A 80 -13.15 -10.11 -6.92
CA GLN A 80 -12.04 -9.27 -6.52
C GLN A 80 -12.50 -7.98 -5.80
N LEU A 81 -13.64 -7.39 -6.19
CA LEU A 81 -14.24 -6.28 -5.45
C LEU A 81 -14.74 -6.72 -4.07
N ASP A 82 -15.31 -7.92 -3.95
CA ASP A 82 -15.72 -8.47 -2.64
C ASP A 82 -14.51 -8.70 -1.71
N VAL A 83 -13.36 -9.10 -2.27
CA VAL A 83 -12.11 -9.14 -1.51
C VAL A 83 -11.64 -7.73 -1.16
N ALA A 84 -11.69 -6.78 -2.09
CA ALA A 84 -11.31 -5.39 -1.86
C ALA A 84 -12.08 -4.75 -0.69
N ALA A 85 -13.38 -5.05 -0.56
CA ALA A 85 -14.23 -4.55 0.52
C ALA A 85 -13.80 -5.02 1.92
N ARG A 86 -13.02 -6.10 2.00
CA ARG A 86 -12.54 -6.69 3.25
C ARG A 86 -11.09 -6.31 3.59
N VAL A 87 -10.41 -5.59 2.70
CA VAL A 87 -9.01 -5.18 2.89
C VAL A 87 -8.93 -4.20 4.06
N LEU A 88 -8.13 -4.54 5.05
CA LEU A 88 -7.75 -3.60 6.10
C LEU A 88 -6.78 -2.58 5.52
N THR A 89 -7.03 -1.30 5.80
CA THR A 89 -6.26 -0.17 5.26
C THR A 89 -5.65 0.64 6.39
N GLY A 90 -4.75 1.55 6.05
CA GLY A 90 -4.00 2.36 6.99
C GLY A 90 -2.62 1.78 7.27
N THR A 91 -2.17 1.97 8.49
CA THR A 91 -0.83 1.57 8.94
C THR A 91 -0.92 0.23 9.66
N ALA A 92 -0.07 -0.72 9.27
CA ALA A 92 0.17 -1.94 9.99
C ALA A 92 1.56 -1.89 10.64
N ASP A 93 1.60 -2.03 11.96
CA ASP A 93 2.85 -2.16 12.71
C ASP A 93 3.27 -3.63 12.72
N CYS A 94 4.54 -3.88 12.42
CA CYS A 94 5.04 -5.22 12.15
C CYS A 94 6.22 -5.59 13.06
N GLU A 95 6.67 -6.84 12.95
CA GLU A 95 7.87 -7.30 13.65
C GLU A 95 9.10 -6.47 13.29
N PHE A 96 10.08 -6.48 14.20
CA PHE A 96 11.33 -5.73 14.08
C PHE A 96 11.14 -4.21 13.90
N ASN A 97 10.05 -3.66 14.47
CA ASN A 97 9.69 -2.24 14.36
C ASN A 97 9.55 -1.75 12.92
N GLN A 98 9.18 -2.66 12.01
CA GLN A 98 8.86 -2.30 10.63
C GLN A 98 7.40 -1.86 10.51
N ARG A 99 7.09 -1.19 9.40
CA ARG A 99 5.76 -0.68 9.11
C ARG A 99 5.40 -0.89 7.66
N VAL A 100 4.16 -1.31 7.41
CA VAL A 100 3.56 -1.38 6.07
C VAL A 100 2.33 -0.49 6.05
N VAL A 101 2.13 0.21 4.94
CA VAL A 101 1.07 1.22 4.82
C VAL A 101 0.23 0.84 3.60
N VAL A 102 -1.06 0.55 3.80
CA VAL A 102 -2.00 0.03 2.78
C VAL A 102 -3.09 1.06 2.51
N GLN A 103 -3.22 1.54 1.28
CA GLN A 103 -4.22 2.55 0.91
C GLN A 103 -5.03 2.10 -0.30
N PRO A 104 -6.34 2.38 -0.37
CA PRO A 104 -7.07 2.27 -1.62
C PRO A 104 -6.55 3.31 -2.63
N MET A 105 -6.53 2.96 -3.90
CA MET A 105 -6.16 3.87 -4.98
C MET A 105 -7.36 4.69 -5.45
N ALA A 106 -7.32 6.00 -5.29
CA ALA A 106 -8.40 6.88 -5.75
C ALA A 106 -8.64 6.85 -7.27
N ALA A 107 -7.58 6.61 -8.05
CA ALA A 107 -7.67 6.55 -9.51
C ALA A 107 -8.27 5.24 -10.02
N GLN A 108 -8.30 4.19 -9.20
CA GLN A 108 -8.66 2.83 -9.63
C GLN A 108 -9.38 2.10 -8.50
N ALA A 109 -10.71 2.03 -8.58
CA ALA A 109 -11.52 1.32 -7.60
C ALA A 109 -11.10 -0.15 -7.49
N GLY A 110 -10.98 -0.66 -6.27
CA GLY A 110 -10.56 -2.03 -5.99
C GLY A 110 -9.04 -2.26 -5.99
N TYR A 111 -8.22 -1.30 -6.45
CA TYR A 111 -6.77 -1.36 -6.34
C TYR A 111 -6.27 -0.74 -5.04
N PHE A 112 -5.10 -1.21 -4.61
CA PHE A 112 -4.45 -0.73 -3.40
C PHE A 112 -2.99 -0.38 -3.66
N THR A 113 -2.50 0.64 -2.97
CA THR A 113 -1.07 0.91 -2.84
C THR A 113 -0.60 0.30 -1.54
N VAL A 114 0.40 -0.58 -1.60
CA VAL A 114 1.10 -1.12 -0.43
C VAL A 114 2.49 -0.51 -0.38
N SER A 115 2.83 0.12 0.74
CA SER A 115 4.08 0.87 0.90
C SER A 115 4.94 0.26 2.00
N HIS A 116 6.21 -0.03 1.70
CA HIS A 116 7.20 -0.57 2.64
C HIS A 116 8.60 -0.06 2.30
N GLN A 117 9.32 0.48 3.30
CA GLN A 117 10.69 1.01 3.13
C GLN A 117 10.85 1.96 1.92
N GLY A 118 9.91 2.88 1.74
CA GLY A 118 9.92 3.86 0.64
C GLY A 118 9.60 3.29 -0.75
N LYS A 119 9.26 1.99 -0.85
CA LYS A 119 8.74 1.38 -2.07
C LYS A 119 7.22 1.37 -2.03
N HIS A 120 6.61 1.55 -3.20
CA HIS A 120 5.15 1.53 -3.38
C HIS A 120 4.81 0.48 -4.43
N TYR A 121 3.85 -0.37 -4.10
CA TYR A 121 3.40 -1.46 -4.95
C TYR A 121 1.94 -1.26 -5.28
N ARG A 122 1.61 -1.27 -6.58
CA ARG A 122 0.22 -1.27 -7.02
C ARG A 122 -0.27 -2.70 -6.98
N MET A 123 -1.23 -2.97 -6.11
CA MET A 123 -1.71 -4.31 -5.85
C MET A 123 -3.16 -4.48 -6.24
N LEU A 124 -3.46 -5.66 -6.80
CA LEU A 124 -4.80 -6.12 -7.13
C LEU A 124 -5.25 -7.20 -6.15
N PRO A 125 -6.52 -7.23 -5.74
CA PRO A 125 -7.07 -8.31 -4.93
C PRO A 125 -7.12 -9.62 -5.71
N ARG A 126 -6.89 -10.74 -5.02
CA ARG A 126 -7.07 -12.08 -5.56
C ARG A 126 -8.05 -12.85 -4.69
N GLU A 127 -8.94 -13.55 -5.37
CA GLU A 127 -9.84 -14.49 -4.72
C GLU A 127 -9.04 -15.63 -4.10
N THR A 128 -9.38 -15.99 -2.87
CA THR A 128 -8.76 -17.10 -2.15
C THR A 128 -9.86 -18.03 -1.64
N THR A 129 -9.60 -19.33 -1.66
CA THR A 129 -10.54 -20.33 -1.15
C THR A 129 -10.65 -20.31 0.37
N THR A 130 -9.61 -19.82 1.07
CA THR A 130 -9.58 -19.74 2.53
C THR A 130 -10.27 -18.49 3.09
N GLY A 131 -10.68 -17.56 2.22
CA GLY A 131 -11.29 -16.29 2.62
C GLY A 131 -10.30 -15.25 3.16
N ALA A 132 -8.99 -15.55 3.15
CA ALA A 132 -7.95 -14.58 3.50
C ALA A 132 -7.84 -13.52 2.40
N VAL A 133 -7.63 -12.26 2.78
CA VAL A 133 -7.40 -11.19 1.82
C VAL A 133 -5.98 -11.32 1.29
N ARG A 134 -5.86 -11.48 -0.03
CA ARG A 134 -4.58 -11.54 -0.74
C ARG A 134 -4.54 -10.44 -1.78
N LEU A 135 -3.55 -9.56 -1.69
CA LEU A 135 -3.24 -8.56 -2.70
C LEU A 135 -1.95 -8.94 -3.40
N GLU A 136 -1.91 -8.79 -4.72
CA GLU A 136 -0.75 -9.14 -5.54
C GLU A 136 -0.33 -7.96 -6.43
N ASP A 137 0.98 -7.76 -6.51
CA ASP A 137 1.63 -7.00 -7.58
C ASP A 137 2.36 -8.03 -8.47
N PRO A 138 1.74 -8.47 -9.59
CA PRO A 138 2.33 -9.49 -10.45
C PRO A 138 3.60 -9.00 -11.16
N ASP A 139 3.73 -7.69 -11.38
CA ASP A 139 4.88 -7.09 -12.03
C ASP A 139 6.12 -7.24 -11.14
N ASN A 140 6.00 -6.84 -9.88
CA ASN A 140 7.11 -6.91 -8.91
C ASN A 140 7.18 -8.26 -8.18
N GLY A 141 6.16 -9.10 -8.30
CA GLY A 141 6.04 -10.38 -7.60
C GLY A 141 5.85 -10.23 -6.10
N ILE A 142 5.21 -9.14 -5.67
CA ILE A 142 4.96 -8.87 -4.25
C ILE A 142 3.55 -9.32 -3.89
N VAL A 143 3.41 -9.95 -2.73
CA VAL A 143 2.15 -10.45 -2.20
C VAL A 143 1.99 -9.90 -0.79
N TRP A 144 0.84 -9.28 -0.55
CA TRP A 144 0.38 -8.89 0.76
C TRP A 144 -0.77 -9.79 1.18
N LEU A 145 -0.63 -10.44 2.34
CA LEU A 145 -1.63 -11.38 2.86
C LEU A 145 -2.14 -10.89 4.21
N GLN A 146 -3.45 -10.74 4.37
CA GLN A 146 -4.09 -10.44 5.65
C GLN A 146 -4.87 -11.66 6.13
N ILE A 147 -4.51 -12.13 7.32
CA ILE A 147 -5.14 -13.22 8.06
C ILE A 147 -5.76 -12.58 9.31
N PRO A 148 -6.82 -13.14 9.93
CA PRO A 148 -7.51 -12.48 11.03
C PRO A 148 -6.62 -11.97 12.19
N ALA A 149 -5.57 -12.71 12.53
CA ALA A 149 -4.67 -12.34 13.64
C ALA A 149 -3.44 -11.52 13.21
N LYS A 150 -3.00 -11.60 11.95
CA LYS A 150 -1.80 -10.92 11.45
C LYS A 150 -1.73 -10.88 9.93
N SER A 151 -0.91 -10.00 9.42
CA SER A 151 -0.64 -9.79 8.00
C SER A 151 0.86 -9.96 7.71
N MET A 152 1.20 -10.17 6.45
CA MET A 152 2.59 -10.33 6.03
C MET A 152 2.82 -9.88 4.59
N LEU A 153 4.03 -9.35 4.34
CA LEU A 153 4.49 -8.93 3.02
C LEU A 153 5.58 -9.89 2.52
N MET A 154 5.38 -10.42 1.32
CA MET A 154 6.26 -11.41 0.72
C MET A 154 6.65 -11.01 -0.70
N ASN A 155 7.89 -11.26 -1.08
CA ASN A 155 8.29 -11.35 -2.46
C ASN A 155 8.10 -12.80 -2.93
N ALA A 156 6.95 -13.10 -3.54
CA ALA A 156 6.62 -14.44 -4.01
C ALA A 156 7.54 -14.90 -5.15
N ARG A 157 8.02 -13.98 -5.98
CA ARG A 157 8.97 -14.30 -7.07
C ARG A 157 10.30 -14.84 -6.53
N ARG A 158 10.75 -14.33 -5.40
CA ARG A 158 12.02 -14.75 -4.74
C ARG A 158 11.80 -15.73 -3.57
N GLY A 159 10.55 -16.07 -3.24
CA GLY A 159 10.21 -16.86 -2.07
C GLY A 159 10.64 -16.22 -0.74
N GLN A 160 10.77 -14.90 -0.67
CA GLN A 160 11.32 -14.19 0.48
C GLN A 160 10.24 -13.45 1.26
N ARG A 161 10.15 -13.70 2.57
CA ARG A 161 9.31 -12.90 3.48
C ARG A 161 10.03 -11.59 3.78
N MET A 162 9.42 -10.47 3.43
CA MET A 162 10.00 -9.14 3.65
C MET A 162 9.67 -8.64 5.05
N VAL A 163 8.42 -8.85 5.47
CA VAL A 163 7.92 -8.49 6.81
C VAL A 163 6.85 -9.48 7.23
N ASP A 164 6.82 -9.83 8.51
CA ASP A 164 5.82 -10.68 9.15
C ASP A 164 5.25 -10.00 10.41
N GLY A 165 4.18 -10.59 10.94
CA GLY A 165 3.53 -10.16 12.18
C GLY A 165 2.98 -8.74 12.11
N CYS A 166 2.59 -8.28 10.91
CA CYS A 166 1.99 -6.98 10.72
C CYS A 166 0.55 -6.97 11.24
N MET A 167 0.21 -6.03 12.10
CA MET A 167 -1.14 -5.90 12.65
C MET A 167 -1.69 -4.50 12.39
N HIS A 168 -2.90 -4.43 11.85
CA HIS A 168 -3.69 -3.21 11.84
C HIS A 168 -4.42 -3.03 13.17
N ALA A 169 -4.93 -1.83 13.43
CA ALA A 169 -5.71 -1.53 14.63
C ALA A 169 -6.91 -2.49 14.80
N GLU A 170 -7.58 -2.85 13.71
CA GLU A 170 -8.71 -3.78 13.69
C GLU A 170 -8.27 -5.20 14.09
N GLN A 171 -7.10 -5.64 13.66
CA GLN A 171 -6.54 -6.95 14.03
C GLN A 171 -6.13 -6.97 15.50
N HIS A 172 -5.53 -5.88 16.01
CA HIS A 172 -5.23 -5.75 17.43
C HIS A 172 -6.50 -5.84 18.28
N ALA A 173 -7.55 -5.13 17.91
CA ALA A 173 -8.83 -5.17 18.62
C ALA A 173 -9.47 -6.56 18.55
N ALA A 174 -9.48 -7.20 17.39
CA ALA A 174 -10.04 -8.54 17.21
C ALA A 174 -9.30 -9.60 18.04
N VAL A 175 -7.96 -9.56 18.04
CA VAL A 175 -7.14 -10.48 18.85
C VAL A 175 -7.35 -10.22 20.34
N ALA A 176 -7.39 -8.96 20.78
CA ALA A 176 -7.66 -8.61 22.18
C ALA A 176 -9.06 -9.04 22.65
N ALA A 177 -10.08 -8.93 21.79
CA ALA A 177 -11.42 -9.41 22.09
C ALA A 177 -11.45 -10.94 22.16
N ALA A 178 -10.78 -11.64 21.23
CA ALA A 178 -10.69 -13.10 21.23
C ALA A 178 -9.95 -13.64 22.46
N THR A 179 -8.86 -12.98 22.88
CA THR A 179 -8.13 -13.36 24.09
C THR A 179 -8.97 -13.14 25.35
N ALA A 180 -9.68 -12.02 25.46
CA ALA A 180 -10.61 -11.74 26.55
C ALA A 180 -11.77 -12.75 26.61
N ALA A 181 -12.24 -13.22 25.45
CA ALA A 181 -13.27 -14.25 25.34
C ALA A 181 -12.75 -15.69 25.56
N GLY A 182 -11.47 -15.87 25.92
CA GLY A 182 -10.88 -17.19 26.21
C GLY A 182 -10.45 -18.00 24.98
N ALA A 183 -10.57 -17.46 23.76
CA ALA A 183 -10.19 -18.16 22.53
C ALA A 183 -8.67 -18.29 22.34
N ALA A 184 -7.87 -17.57 23.14
CA ALA A 184 -6.40 -17.67 23.11
C ALA A 184 -5.83 -18.86 23.89
N GLN A 185 -6.67 -19.65 24.58
CA GLN A 185 -6.24 -20.76 25.42
C GLN A 185 -6.79 -22.08 24.90
N GLY A 186 -6.22 -22.60 23.81
CA GLY A 186 -6.62 -23.89 23.26
C GLY A 186 -5.65 -24.42 22.20
N ILE A 187 -5.17 -25.63 22.41
CA ILE A 187 -4.36 -26.40 21.45
C ILE A 187 -5.29 -26.80 20.28
N GLY A 188 -5.47 -25.92 19.30
CA GLY A 188 -5.74 -26.26 17.89
C GLY A 188 -6.90 -27.18 17.51
N ILE A 189 -7.84 -27.49 18.40
CA ILE A 189 -9.08 -28.22 18.12
C ILE A 189 -10.26 -27.48 18.75
N VAL A 190 -10.54 -26.29 18.22
CA VAL A 190 -11.81 -25.63 18.50
C VAL A 190 -12.67 -25.80 17.26
N ALA A 191 -13.80 -26.51 17.41
CA ALA A 191 -14.83 -26.57 16.40
C ALA A 191 -15.23 -25.14 16.00
N PRO A 192 -15.49 -24.86 14.71
CA PRO A 192 -15.84 -23.52 14.29
C PRO A 192 -17.02 -23.02 15.13
N ALA A 193 -16.81 -21.90 15.83
CA ALA A 193 -17.87 -21.19 16.52
C ALA A 193 -19.02 -20.98 15.52
N PRO A 194 -20.28 -21.16 15.93
CA PRO A 194 -21.40 -21.02 15.02
C PRO A 194 -21.37 -19.60 14.46
N VAL A 195 -21.23 -19.51 13.13
CA VAL A 195 -21.54 -18.29 12.39
C VAL A 195 -22.98 -17.95 12.75
N ALA A 196 -23.15 -16.99 13.66
CA ALA A 196 -24.41 -16.34 13.87
C ALA A 196 -24.82 -15.78 12.50
N ALA A 197 -25.84 -16.40 11.92
CA ALA A 197 -26.52 -15.90 10.75
C ALA A 197 -26.81 -14.40 10.96
N PRO A 198 -26.66 -13.54 9.95
CA PRO A 198 -27.01 -12.14 10.10
C PRO A 198 -28.48 -12.10 10.50
N ALA A 199 -28.73 -11.58 11.70
CA ALA A 199 -30.07 -11.24 12.14
C ALA A 199 -30.66 -10.33 11.07
N ALA A 200 -31.68 -10.86 10.39
CA ALA A 200 -32.49 -10.11 9.46
C ALA A 200 -32.91 -8.81 10.16
N SER A 201 -32.55 -7.70 9.53
CA SER A 201 -33.01 -6.35 9.83
C SER A 201 -34.53 -6.40 10.00
N ALA A 202 -34.99 -6.33 11.25
CA ALA A 202 -36.38 -6.07 11.54
C ALA A 202 -36.63 -4.63 11.09
N ALA A 203 -37.32 -4.52 9.95
CA ALA A 203 -37.88 -3.30 9.43
C ALA A 203 -38.70 -2.62 10.53
N SER A 204 -38.25 -1.44 10.96
CA SER A 204 -39.06 -0.53 11.77
C SER A 204 -40.20 0.00 10.91
N ALA A 205 -41.35 -0.67 10.97
CA ALA A 205 -42.63 -0.09 10.60
C ALA A 205 -43.11 0.81 11.75
N PRO A 206 -43.47 2.08 11.51
CA PRO A 206 -44.13 2.88 12.54
C PRO A 206 -45.58 2.44 12.69
N ALA A 207 -45.97 2.18 13.93
CA ALA A 207 -47.34 1.90 14.32
C ALA A 207 -48.22 3.14 14.12
N SER A 208 -49.33 2.93 13.41
CA SER A 208 -50.50 3.81 13.41
C SER A 208 -51.35 3.53 14.64
N GLU A 209 -52.08 4.56 15.07
CA GLU A 209 -53.29 4.54 15.89
C GLU A 209 -53.15 4.79 17.41
N ALA A 210 -53.21 6.06 17.77
CA ALA A 210 -54.00 6.51 18.91
C ALA A 210 -54.78 7.76 18.48
N ALA A 211 -56.04 7.54 18.10
CA ALA A 211 -57.05 8.56 17.87
C ALA A 211 -57.47 9.20 19.21
N MET A 212 -57.68 10.52 19.23
CA MET A 212 -58.80 11.30 19.83
C MET A 212 -58.49 12.83 19.66
N PRO A 213 -59.44 13.76 19.79
CA PRO A 213 -60.49 14.15 18.85
C PRO A 213 -60.31 15.58 18.27
N VAL A 214 -60.85 15.81 17.08
CA VAL A 214 -60.88 17.11 16.39
C VAL A 214 -61.98 18.01 16.95
N ALA A 215 -61.62 19.21 17.40
CA ALA A 215 -62.56 20.31 17.65
C ALA A 215 -62.80 21.11 16.35
N PRO A 216 -64.03 21.63 16.10
CA PRO A 216 -64.35 22.29 14.84
C PRO A 216 -63.89 23.75 14.86
N VAL A 217 -63.10 24.15 13.87
CA VAL A 217 -62.84 25.56 13.55
C VAL A 217 -63.54 25.89 12.23
N THR A 218 -64.55 26.74 12.36
CA THR A 218 -65.34 27.36 11.30
C THR A 218 -64.48 28.34 10.47
N PRO A 219 -64.60 28.38 9.13
CA PRO A 219 -63.92 29.38 8.31
C PRO A 219 -64.73 30.68 8.22
N PRO A 220 -64.07 31.82 7.96
CA PRO A 220 -64.65 32.79 7.05
C PRO A 220 -63.75 33.15 5.85
N ALA A 221 -64.45 33.63 4.83
CA ALA A 221 -64.08 34.19 3.53
C ALA A 221 -62.74 34.98 3.51
N ASP A 222 -62.00 35.09 2.40
CA ASP A 222 -62.41 35.90 1.25
C ASP A 222 -61.42 35.72 0.07
N VAL A 223 -61.91 36.00 -1.13
CA VAL A 223 -61.27 35.79 -2.43
C VAL A 223 -60.95 37.16 -3.01
N ALA A 224 -59.68 37.42 -3.35
CA ALA A 224 -59.33 38.40 -4.38
C ALA A 224 -57.93 38.13 -4.98
N PRO A 225 -57.81 37.79 -6.28
CA PRO A 225 -56.54 37.80 -6.98
C PRO A 225 -56.17 39.22 -7.50
N PRO A 226 -54.87 39.56 -7.61
CA PRO A 226 -54.44 40.85 -8.15
C PRO A 226 -54.50 40.91 -9.69
N PRO A 227 -54.69 42.10 -10.30
CA PRO A 227 -54.79 42.25 -11.74
C PRO A 227 -53.40 42.26 -12.42
N THR A 228 -53.28 41.51 -13.51
CA THR A 228 -52.18 41.61 -14.48
C THR A 228 -52.37 42.83 -15.37
N ARG A 229 -51.30 43.63 -15.55
CA ARG A 229 -51.16 44.59 -16.65
C ARG A 229 -49.82 44.38 -17.33
#